data_AF-A0A7J8XA38-F1
#
_entry.id   AF-A0A7J8XA38-F1
#
_cell.length_a   1.000
_cell.length_b   1.000
_cell.length_c   1.000
_cell.angle_alpha   90.00
_cell.angle_beta   90.00
_cell.angle_gamma   90.00
#
_symmetry.space_group_name_H-M   'P 1'
#
loop_
_entity.id
_entity.type
_entity.pdbx_description
1 polymer ?
#
loop_
_entity_poly.entity_id
_entity_poly.type
_entity_poly.pdbx_seq_one_letter_code
_entity_poly.pdbx_strand_id
1 'polypeptide(L)'
;WENHGRPPGADVAAIADAARIRTEVVYIISSAGDLYEYDKNSRPSWKKHLKSVDTSKEGSLIPLMGCTIHGLIGDHSISLFLLTKGGKLVERRLHQRKWKWINHESPEDHHLTSITPLLEDEPNEIFISLFLTTSTGSVFEFRIPNHSGKASS
;
A
#
# COMPACT_ATOMS: atom_id res chain seq x y z
N TRP A 1 5.95 27.39 6.59
CA TRP A 1 6.37 25.98 6.63
C TRP A 1 6.04 25.42 8.00
N GLU A 2 5.38 24.27 8.06
CA GLU A 2 5.12 23.55 9.30
C GLU A 2 5.91 22.25 9.27
N ASN A 3 6.64 21.94 10.34
CA ASN A 3 7.46 20.74 10.45
C ASN A 3 6.75 19.71 11.34
N HIS A 4 6.36 18.58 10.75
CA HIS A 4 5.68 17.49 11.46
C HIS A 4 6.64 16.46 12.08
N GLY A 5 7.95 16.71 12.02
CA GLY A 5 8.99 15.87 12.57
C GLY A 5 9.27 14.62 11.72
N ARG A 6 9.78 13.58 12.37
CA ARG A 6 10.06 12.27 11.77
C ARG A 6 9.67 11.13 12.72
N PRO A 7 9.39 9.93 12.21
CA PRO A 7 9.15 8.78 13.08
C PRO A 7 10.34 8.50 14.01
N PRO A 8 10.12 7.93 15.21
CA PRO A 8 11.20 7.60 16.13
C PRO A 8 12.23 6.65 15.50
N GLY A 9 13.49 7.08 15.47
CA GLY A 9 14.62 6.27 14.97
C GLY A 9 14.66 6.06 13.45
N ALA A 10 13.88 6.82 12.66
CA ALA A 10 13.82 6.64 11.21
C ALA A 10 13.71 7.97 10.46
N ASP A 11 14.31 8.01 9.27
CA ASP A 11 14.16 9.14 8.34
C ASP A 11 13.07 8.84 7.30
N VAL A 12 12.28 9.84 6.98
CA VAL A 12 11.23 9.76 5.94
C VAL A 12 11.89 9.78 4.57
N ALA A 13 11.56 8.82 3.71
CA ALA A 13 12.09 8.73 2.35
C ALA A 13 11.03 8.93 1.28
N ALA A 14 9.78 8.51 1.52
CA ALA A 14 8.67 8.71 0.59
C ALA A 14 7.33 8.79 1.32
N ILE A 15 6.35 9.43 0.67
CA ILE A 15 4.93 9.36 1.04
C ILE A 15 4.32 8.18 0.28
N ALA A 16 3.75 7.22 1.01
CA ALA A 16 3.04 6.08 0.44
C ALA A 16 1.58 6.41 0.12
N ASP A 17 0.92 7.16 1.00
CA ASP A 17 -0.45 7.63 0.85
C ASP A 17 -0.66 8.91 1.67
N ALA A 18 -1.49 9.83 1.17
CA ALA A 18 -1.91 11.01 1.92
C ALA A 18 -3.42 11.15 1.84
N ALA A 19 -4.09 11.01 2.99
CA ALA A 19 -5.52 11.22 3.19
C ALA A 19 -6.49 10.29 2.43
N ARG A 20 -6.04 9.32 1.62
CA ARG A 20 -6.96 8.38 0.94
C ARG A 20 -7.41 7.30 1.90
N ILE A 21 -6.51 6.80 2.75
CA ILE A 21 -6.87 5.74 3.73
C ILE A 21 -7.71 6.30 4.88
N ARG A 22 -7.27 7.42 5.46
CA ARG A 22 -7.94 8.13 6.55
C ARG A 22 -7.69 9.62 6.39
N THR A 23 -8.74 10.43 6.49
CA THR A 23 -8.61 11.90 6.44
C THR A 23 -7.59 12.39 7.46
N GLU A 24 -6.76 13.36 7.06
CA GLU A 24 -5.69 13.96 7.88
C GLU A 24 -4.54 13.02 8.30
N VAL A 25 -4.52 11.77 7.82
CA VAL A 25 -3.43 10.82 8.08
C VAL A 25 -2.52 10.72 6.86
N VAL A 26 -1.21 10.71 7.11
CA VAL A 26 -0.19 10.49 6.08
C VAL A 26 0.54 9.18 6.36
N TYR A 27 0.62 8.32 5.36
CA TYR A 27 1.42 7.10 5.40
C TYR A 27 2.75 7.34 4.70
N ILE A 28 3.85 7.01 5.37
CA ILE A 28 5.20 7.19 4.85
C ILE A 28 5.98 5.89 4.86
N ILE A 29 7.01 5.84 4.01
CA ILE A 29 8.02 4.80 4.01
C ILE A 29 9.34 5.43 4.46
N SER A 30 9.96 4.82 5.46
CA SER A 30 11.28 5.25 5.91
C SER A 30 12.38 4.83 4.93
N SER A 31 13.58 5.41 5.06
CA SER A 31 14.78 4.96 4.32
C SER A 31 15.11 3.48 4.55
N ALA A 32 14.79 2.95 5.72
CA ALA A 32 14.92 1.53 6.05
C ALA A 32 13.88 0.64 5.34
N GLY A 33 12.77 1.21 4.86
CA GLY A 33 11.68 0.49 4.22
C GLY A 33 10.57 0.07 5.18
N ASP A 34 10.38 0.82 6.27
CA ASP A 34 9.30 0.62 7.24
C ASP A 34 8.13 1.55 6.94
N LEU A 35 6.89 1.04 7.07
CA LEU A 35 5.67 1.82 6.94
C LEU A 35 5.30 2.47 8.28
N TYR A 36 5.03 3.78 8.27
CA TYR A 36 4.49 4.52 9.41
C TYR A 36 3.25 5.30 9.01
N GLU A 37 2.36 5.53 9.97
CA GLU A 37 1.30 6.55 9.87
C GLU A 37 1.64 7.75 10.75
N TYR A 38 1.39 8.95 10.21
CA TYR A 38 1.39 10.23 10.91
C TYR A 38 -0.05 10.72 11.08
N ASP A 39 -0.45 10.97 12.31
CA ASP A 39 -1.74 11.55 12.65
C ASP A 39 -1.52 12.63 13.72
N LYS A 40 -1.71 13.90 13.33
CA LYS A 40 -1.50 15.08 14.20
C LYS A 40 -2.38 15.07 15.45
N ASN A 41 -3.51 14.35 15.40
CA ASN A 41 -4.48 14.27 16.50
C ASN A 41 -4.19 13.10 17.45
N SER A 42 -3.21 12.24 17.11
CA SER A 42 -2.84 11.06 17.88
C SER A 42 -1.63 11.29 18.80
N ARG A 43 -1.52 10.47 19.86
CA ARG A 43 -0.37 10.46 20.79
C ARG A 43 0.08 9.01 21.03
N PRO A 44 1.29 8.60 20.59
CA PRO A 44 2.24 9.38 19.79
C PRO A 44 1.70 9.69 18.39
N SER A 45 2.16 10.80 17.79
CA SER A 45 1.73 11.24 16.45
C SER A 45 2.23 10.35 15.31
N TRP A 46 3.26 9.55 15.58
CA TRP A 46 3.86 8.59 14.64
C TRP A 46 3.65 7.18 15.14
N LYS A 47 3.18 6.28 14.26
CA LYS A 47 2.98 4.87 14.59
C LYS A 47 3.51 3.96 13.49
N LYS A 48 4.32 2.98 13.89
CA LYS A 48 4.90 1.98 12.99
C LYS A 48 3.87 0.88 12.67
N HIS A 49 3.76 0.50 11.40
CA HIS A 49 2.99 -0.66 10.95
C HIS A 49 3.89 -1.89 10.95
N LEU A 50 3.85 -2.67 12.03
CA LEU A 50 4.65 -3.90 12.15
C LEU A 50 4.26 -4.91 11.05
N LYS A 51 5.26 -5.42 10.33
CA LYS A 51 5.11 -6.55 9.40
C LYS A 51 5.31 -7.86 10.17
N SER A 52 4.58 -8.90 9.77
CA SER A 52 4.90 -10.27 10.19
C SER A 52 6.36 -10.55 9.83
N VAL A 53 7.09 -11.18 10.76
CA VAL A 53 8.55 -11.35 10.71
C VAL A 53 8.95 -12.26 9.55
N ASP A 54 9.13 -11.68 8.37
CA ASP A 54 10.12 -12.14 7.40
C ASP A 54 11.32 -11.22 7.56
N THR A 55 12.33 -11.70 8.28
CA THR A 55 13.55 -10.95 8.66
C THR A 55 14.48 -10.68 7.48
N SER A 56 14.10 -11.02 6.25
CA SER A 56 14.91 -10.76 5.06
C SER A 56 14.85 -9.27 4.68
N LYS A 57 15.99 -8.70 4.27
CA LYS A 57 16.06 -7.33 3.72
C LYS A 57 15.16 -7.15 2.49
N GLU A 58 14.81 -8.23 1.82
CA GLU A 58 13.88 -8.29 0.70
C GLU A 58 12.43 -8.01 1.12
N GLY A 59 12.10 -8.16 2.41
CA GLY A 59 10.79 -7.88 2.96
C GLY A 59 10.53 -6.39 3.25
N SER A 60 11.58 -5.56 3.31
CA SER A 60 11.48 -4.11 3.47
C SER A 60 10.84 -3.43 2.26
N LEU A 61 10.14 -2.33 2.45
CA LEU A 61 9.49 -1.59 1.36
C LEU A 61 10.48 -0.74 0.54
N ILE A 62 10.21 -0.59 -0.76
CA ILE A 62 10.83 0.45 -1.59
C ILE A 62 10.18 1.80 -1.21
N PRO A 63 10.96 2.88 -1.01
CA PRO A 63 10.40 4.21 -0.82
C PRO A 63 9.73 4.75 -2.10
N LEU A 64 8.45 4.42 -2.29
CA LEU A 64 7.62 4.88 -3.40
C LEU A 64 6.18 5.12 -2.97
N MET A 65 5.44 5.87 -3.79
CA MET A 65 3.99 6.05 -3.61
C MET A 65 3.27 4.73 -3.87
N GLY A 66 2.36 4.35 -2.97
CA GLY A 66 1.56 3.15 -3.11
C GLY A 66 0.29 3.37 -3.92
N CYS A 67 -0.59 2.36 -3.94
CA CYS A 67 -1.92 2.46 -4.52
C CYS A 67 -2.99 2.15 -3.48
N THR A 68 -3.87 3.11 -3.21
CA THR A 68 -4.96 2.96 -2.24
C THR A 68 -6.27 2.65 -2.96
N ILE A 69 -6.89 1.52 -2.61
CA ILE A 69 -8.19 1.04 -3.12
C ILE A 69 -9.16 0.86 -1.95
N HIS A 70 -10.40 1.28 -2.15
CA HIS A 70 -11.50 1.11 -1.18
C HIS A 70 -12.43 -0.03 -1.60
N GLY A 71 -13.09 -0.67 -0.63
CA GLY A 71 -14.20 -1.60 -0.89
C GLY A 71 -13.80 -2.99 -1.42
N LEU A 72 -12.51 -3.29 -1.50
CA LEU A 72 -11.99 -4.49 -2.17
C LEU A 72 -12.57 -5.83 -1.65
N ILE A 73 -12.87 -5.93 -0.35
CA ILE A 73 -13.56 -7.08 0.26
C ILE A 73 -14.84 -6.68 1.01
N GLY A 74 -15.53 -5.65 0.51
CA GLY A 74 -16.78 -5.14 1.07
C GLY A 74 -16.63 -3.79 1.77
N ASP A 75 -17.78 -3.28 2.22
CA ASP A 75 -17.88 -1.98 2.88
C ASP A 75 -16.96 -1.98 4.11
N HIS A 76 -16.15 -0.93 4.26
CA HIS A 76 -15.13 -0.77 5.30
C HIS A 76 -13.81 -1.55 5.09
N SER A 77 -13.53 -2.01 3.87
CA SER A 77 -12.17 -2.43 3.46
C SER A 77 -11.40 -1.29 2.80
N ILE A 78 -10.13 -1.12 3.19
CA ILE A 78 -9.17 -0.23 2.52
C ILE A 78 -7.86 -0.99 2.34
N SER A 79 -7.30 -0.93 1.14
CA SER A 79 -6.12 -1.66 0.74
C SER A 79 -5.06 -0.69 0.23
N LEU A 80 -3.89 -0.69 0.86
CA LEU A 80 -2.70 0.02 0.37
C LEU A 80 -1.72 -0.98 -0.22
N PHE A 81 -1.57 -0.95 -1.54
CA PHE A 81 -0.63 -1.78 -2.29
C PHE A 81 0.73 -1.09 -2.36
N LEU A 82 1.79 -1.86 -2.08
CA LEU A 82 3.16 -1.40 -1.93
C LEU A 82 4.12 -2.43 -2.55
N LEU A 83 5.36 -2.01 -2.83
CA LEU A 83 6.40 -2.90 -3.34
C LEU A 83 7.51 -3.09 -2.32
N THR A 84 8.04 -4.31 -2.24
CA THR A 84 9.22 -4.62 -1.43
C THR A 84 10.51 -4.44 -2.20
N LYS A 85 11.63 -4.26 -1.50
CA LYS A 85 12.98 -4.20 -2.09
C LYS A 85 13.35 -5.50 -2.80
N GLY A 86 12.72 -6.62 -2.46
CA GLY A 86 12.81 -7.89 -3.20
C GLY A 86 11.94 -7.93 -4.48
N GLY A 87 11.28 -6.84 -4.84
CA GLY A 87 10.47 -6.73 -6.05
C GLY A 87 9.15 -7.48 -5.97
N LYS A 88 8.58 -7.64 -4.76
CA LYS A 88 7.31 -8.31 -4.53
C LYS A 88 6.19 -7.31 -4.27
N LEU A 89 4.98 -7.64 -4.74
CA LEU A 89 3.77 -6.91 -4.42
C LEU A 89 3.25 -7.32 -3.04
N VAL A 90 3.02 -6.35 -2.16
CA VAL A 90 2.43 -6.56 -0.85
C VAL A 90 1.28 -5.59 -0.61
N GLU A 91 0.35 -5.99 0.24
CA GLU A 91 -0.81 -5.20 0.58
C GLU A 91 -0.90 -5.00 2.10
N ARG A 92 -1.10 -3.76 2.49
CA ARG A 92 -1.49 -3.37 3.82
C ARG A 92 -3.00 -3.14 3.84
N ARG A 93 -3.76 -4.15 4.30
CA ARG A 93 -5.23 -4.12 4.33
C ARG A 93 -5.76 -3.73 5.71
N LEU A 94 -6.65 -2.74 5.74
CA LEU A 94 -7.52 -2.42 6.86
C LEU A 94 -8.91 -2.98 6.57
N HIS A 95 -9.40 -3.89 7.41
CA HIS A 95 -10.76 -4.41 7.32
C HIS A 95 -11.37 -4.47 8.71
N GLN A 96 -12.52 -3.81 8.91
CA GLN A 96 -13.21 -3.74 10.21
C GLN A 96 -12.27 -3.35 11.37
N ARG A 97 -11.46 -2.30 11.16
CA ARG A 97 -10.45 -1.80 12.13
C ARG A 97 -9.27 -2.74 12.40
N LYS A 98 -9.20 -3.90 11.73
CA LYS A 98 -8.08 -4.83 11.84
C LYS A 98 -7.18 -4.71 10.63
N TRP A 99 -5.91 -4.56 10.96
CA TRP A 99 -4.84 -4.34 10.02
C TRP A 99 -4.15 -5.68 9.72
N LYS A 100 -4.01 -6.06 8.45
CA LYS A 100 -3.24 -7.24 8.01
C LYS A 100 -2.22 -6.89 6.93
N TRP A 101 -1.17 -7.72 6.84
CA TRP A 101 -0.26 -7.74 5.71
C TRP A 101 -0.59 -8.96 4.85
N ILE A 102 -0.63 -8.77 3.55
CA ILE A 102 -0.91 -9.83 2.57
C ILE A 102 0.21 -9.77 1.55
N ASN A 103 0.87 -10.90 1.30
CA ASN A 103 1.82 -11.04 0.21
C ASN A 103 1.03 -11.51 -1.02
N HIS A 104 1.25 -10.86 -2.15
CA HIS A 104 0.67 -11.29 -3.42
C HIS A 104 1.73 -12.04 -4.23
N GLU A 105 1.26 -12.91 -5.11
CA GLU A 105 2.14 -13.51 -6.12
C GLU A 105 2.71 -12.40 -7.01
N SER A 106 3.95 -12.57 -7.41
CA SER A 106 4.64 -11.66 -8.34
C SER A 106 5.23 -12.50 -9.46
N PRO A 107 5.28 -12.00 -10.70
CA PRO A 107 5.81 -12.77 -11.82
C PRO A 107 7.20 -13.35 -11.47
N GLU A 108 7.39 -14.63 -11.75
CA GLU A 108 8.67 -15.30 -11.48
C GLU A 108 9.80 -14.57 -12.22
N ASP A 109 10.96 -14.47 -11.57
CA ASP A 109 12.16 -13.82 -12.09
C ASP A 109 12.05 -12.33 -12.47
N HIS A 110 10.95 -11.67 -12.10
CA HIS A 110 10.79 -10.23 -12.30
C HIS A 110 10.82 -9.46 -10.98
N HIS A 111 11.56 -8.35 -11.00
CA HIS A 111 11.66 -7.41 -9.88
C HIS A 111 10.75 -6.20 -10.15
N LEU A 112 9.65 -6.09 -9.40
CA LEU A 112 8.69 -4.98 -9.54
C LEU A 112 9.29 -3.66 -9.03
N THR A 113 9.15 -2.59 -9.80
CA THR A 113 9.81 -1.28 -9.55
C THR A 113 8.86 -0.11 -9.37
N SER A 114 7.67 -0.15 -9.97
CA SER A 114 6.64 0.88 -9.79
C SER A 114 5.25 0.27 -9.90
N ILE A 115 4.26 1.00 -9.41
CA ILE A 115 2.85 0.59 -9.41
C ILE A 115 1.96 1.81 -9.61
N THR A 116 0.90 1.66 -10.39
CA THR A 116 -0.16 2.66 -10.56
C THR A 116 -1.51 1.97 -10.71
N PRO A 117 -2.60 2.51 -10.14
CA PRO A 117 -3.92 1.98 -10.44
C PRO A 117 -4.36 2.45 -11.83
N LEU A 118 -5.20 1.64 -12.47
CA LEU A 118 -6.02 2.10 -13.59
C LEU A 118 -7.07 3.07 -13.04
N LEU A 119 -7.05 4.31 -13.53
CA LEU A 119 -8.06 5.32 -13.22
C LEU A 119 -9.21 5.14 -14.22
N GLU A 120 -10.15 4.23 -13.93
CA GLU A 120 -11.37 4.13 -14.71
C GLU A 120 -12.56 4.77 -13.98
N ASP A 121 -13.29 5.62 -14.71
CA ASP A 121 -14.56 6.23 -14.31
C ASP A 121 -15.76 5.30 -14.57
N GLU A 122 -15.52 4.04 -14.98
CA GLU A 122 -16.58 3.11 -15.36
C GLU A 122 -17.04 2.23 -14.18
N PRO A 123 -18.27 2.42 -13.67
CA PRO A 123 -18.75 1.79 -12.44
C PRO A 123 -19.04 0.28 -12.55
N ASN A 124 -18.82 -0.33 -13.72
CA ASN A 124 -19.22 -1.71 -14.02
C ASN A 124 -18.06 -2.69 -14.19
N GLU A 125 -16.81 -2.29 -13.91
CA GLU A 125 -15.70 -3.23 -13.98
C GLU A 125 -15.77 -4.30 -12.88
N ILE A 126 -15.73 -5.56 -13.31
CA ILE A 126 -15.66 -6.75 -12.45
C ILE A 126 -14.29 -6.86 -11.77
N PHE A 127 -13.29 -6.12 -12.25
CA PHE A 127 -11.92 -6.15 -11.74
C PHE A 127 -11.40 -4.74 -11.51
N ILE A 128 -10.44 -4.60 -10.61
CA ILE A 128 -9.60 -3.41 -10.47
C ILE A 128 -8.22 -3.79 -10.97
N SER A 129 -7.68 -3.00 -11.89
CA SER A 129 -6.36 -3.23 -12.46
C SER A 129 -5.30 -2.34 -11.83
N LEU A 130 -4.20 -2.96 -11.41
CA LEU A 130 -2.95 -2.27 -11.06
C LEU A 130 -1.92 -2.58 -12.15
N PHE A 131 -1.31 -1.55 -12.72
CA PHE A 131 -0.20 -1.71 -13.65
C PHE A 131 1.12 -1.59 -12.92
N LEU A 132 2.04 -2.51 -13.19
CA LEU A 132 3.35 -2.59 -12.56
C LEU A 132 4.45 -2.63 -13.61
N THR A 133 5.55 -1.94 -13.34
CA THR A 133 6.77 -2.05 -14.17
C THR A 133 7.79 -2.96 -13.50
N THR A 134 8.67 -3.57 -14.30
CA THR A 134 9.81 -4.36 -13.79
C THR A 134 11.13 -3.65 -14.05
N SER A 135 12.19 -4.10 -13.36
CA SER A 135 13.56 -3.67 -13.65
C SER A 135 14.07 -4.07 -15.04
N THR A 136 13.42 -5.05 -15.68
CA THR A 136 13.72 -5.53 -17.03
C THR A 136 13.00 -4.75 -18.13
N GLY A 137 12.20 -3.74 -17.77
CA GLY A 137 11.47 -2.91 -18.73
C GLY A 137 10.15 -3.51 -19.22
N SER A 138 9.58 -4.47 -18.50
CA SER A 138 8.28 -5.08 -18.80
C SER A 138 7.16 -4.41 -18.01
N VAL A 139 5.93 -4.48 -18.52
CA VAL A 139 4.71 -4.03 -17.84
C VAL A 139 3.82 -5.24 -17.56
N PHE A 140 3.35 -5.37 -16.32
CA PHE A 140 2.39 -6.38 -15.88
C PHE A 140 1.11 -5.73 -15.40
N GLU A 141 0.00 -6.43 -15.58
CA GLU A 141 -1.31 -6.07 -15.04
C GLU A 141 -1.66 -7.05 -13.92
N PHE A 142 -1.90 -6.53 -12.71
CA PHE A 142 -2.43 -7.27 -11.59
C PHE A 142 -3.92 -6.97 -11.45
N ARG A 143 -4.75 -7.97 -11.75
CA ARG A 143 -6.21 -7.87 -11.72
C ARG A 143 -6.76 -8.37 -10.39
N ILE A 144 -7.58 -7.54 -9.77
CA ILE A 144 -8.19 -7.82 -8.47
C ILE A 144 -9.70 -7.92 -8.67
N PRO A 145 -10.38 -8.99 -8.23
CA PRO A 145 -11.84 -9.05 -8.30
C PRO A 145 -12.46 -7.87 -7.54
N ASN A 146 -13.31 -7.10 -8.23
CA ASN A 146 -14.11 -6.04 -7.64
C ASN A 146 -15.37 -6.66 -7.02
N HIS A 147 -15.53 -6.52 -5.71
CA HIS A 147 -16.68 -7.04 -4.98
C HIS A 147 -17.77 -6.00 -4.74
N SER A 148 -17.68 -4.81 -5.37
CA SER A 148 -18.62 -3.69 -5.19
C SER A 148 -20.06 -3.94 -5.67
N GLY A 149 -20.40 -5.14 -6.13
CA GLY A 149 -21.72 -5.48 -6.70
C GLY A 149 -22.50 -6.61 -6.03
N LYS A 150 -22.00 -7.29 -4.99
CA LYS A 150 -22.80 -8.30 -4.27
C LYS A 150 -23.65 -7.66 -3.16
N ALA A 151 -24.57 -6.79 -3.56
CA ALA A 151 -25.77 -6.54 -2.76
C ALA A 151 -26.59 -7.84 -2.78
N SER A 152 -26.79 -8.41 -1.59
CA SER A 152 -27.68 -9.53 -1.36
C SER A 152 -29.10 -9.25 -1.87
N SER A 153 -29.60 -10.10 -2.76
CA SER A 153 -31.03 -10.34 -3.00
C SER A 153 -31.40 -11.70 -2.44
#